data_AF-A0A1A8XWU6-F1
#
_entry.id   AF-A0A1A8XWU6-F1
#
_cell.length_a   1.000
_cell.length_b   1.000
_cell.length_c   1.000
_cell.angle_alpha   90.00
_cell.angle_beta   90.00
_cell.angle_gamma   90.00
#
_symmetry.space_group_name_H-M   'P 1'
#
loop_
_entity.id
_entity.type
_entity.pdbx_description
1 polymer ?
#
loop_
_entity_poly.entity_id
_entity_poly.type
_entity_poly.pdbx_seq_one_letter_code
_entity_poly.pdbx_strand_id
1 'polypeptide(L)' 'MPLQIANPTVVDKVERLAKATGLSKTAAVEQAVDRLLRDMAGSDDPAAHAEALLAQMDRIPDRSDAFNPLAWDEQGLPA' A
#
# COMPACT_ATOMS: atom_id res chain seq x y z
N MET A 1 11.08 -28.53 -7.81
CA MET A 1 11.93 -28.45 -9.02
C MET A 1 12.21 -26.98 -9.32
N PRO A 2 13.41 -26.61 -9.80
CA PRO A 2 13.71 -25.23 -10.16
C PRO A 2 12.83 -24.77 -11.33
N LEU A 3 12.28 -23.55 -11.23
CA LEU A 3 11.52 -22.94 -12.32
C LEU A 3 12.49 -22.62 -13.47
N GLN A 4 12.29 -23.24 -14.64
CA GLN A 4 13.08 -22.94 -15.83
C GLN A 4 12.43 -21.83 -16.64
N ILE A 5 13.12 -20.70 -16.76
CA ILE A 5 12.64 -19.54 -17.53
C ILE A 5 13.34 -19.55 -18.89
N ALA A 6 12.61 -19.89 -19.95
CA ALA A 6 13.13 -19.91 -21.32
C ALA A 6 13.05 -18.53 -22.01
N ASN A 7 12.23 -17.61 -21.49
CA ASN A 7 12.03 -16.30 -22.10
C ASN A 7 13.19 -15.35 -21.73
N PRO A 8 14.00 -14.89 -22.71
CA PRO A 8 15.17 -14.05 -22.42
C PRO A 8 14.79 -12.69 -21.82
N THR A 9 13.64 -12.13 -22.19
CA THR A 9 13.16 -10.86 -21.62
C THR A 9 12.86 -10.99 -20.12
N VAL A 10 12.40 -12.17 -19.68
CA VAL A 10 12.15 -12.43 -18.26
C VAL A 10 13.48 -12.61 -17.51
N VAL A 11 14.46 -13.27 -18.13
CA VAL A 11 15.82 -13.38 -17.57
C VAL A 11 16.42 -11.99 -17.33
N ASP A 12 16.35 -11.09 -18.31
CA ASP A 12 16.87 -9.71 -18.18
C ASP A 12 16.19 -8.95 -17.04
N LYS A 13 14.87 -9.12 -16.86
CA LYS A 13 14.13 -8.52 -15.75
C LYS A 13 14.62 -9.05 -14.40
N VAL A 14 14.83 -10.35 -14.29
CA VAL A 14 15.35 -10.99 -13.06
C VAL A 14 16.77 -10.52 -12.77
N GLU A 15 17.62 -10.38 -13.78
CA GLU A 15 18.98 -9.85 -13.61
C GLU A 15 18.99 -8.41 -13.10
N ARG A 16 18.14 -7.55 -13.68
CA ARG A 16 17.99 -6.16 -13.23
C ARG A 16 17.48 -6.09 -11.80
N LEU A 17 16.50 -6.92 -11.45
CA LEU A 17 15.96 -6.98 -10.10
C LEU A 17 17.02 -7.44 -9.09
N ALA A 18 17.73 -8.54 -9.38
CA ALA A 18 18.82 -9.05 -8.55
C ALA A 18 19.93 -8.01 -8.34
N LYS A 19 20.31 -7.27 -9.40
CA LYS A 19 21.30 -6.20 -9.30
C LYS A 19 20.81 -5.04 -8.41
N ALA A 20 19.53 -4.68 -8.50
CA ALA A 20 18.96 -3.59 -7.70
C ALA A 20 18.81 -3.95 -6.22
N THR A 21 18.54 -5.22 -5.90
CA THR A 21 18.34 -5.69 -4.52
C THR A 21 19.60 -6.25 -3.87
N GLY A 22 20.65 -6.52 -4.65
CA GLY A 22 21.87 -7.19 -4.17
C GLY A 22 21.68 -8.68 -3.85
N LEU A 23 20.56 -9.26 -4.27
CA LEU A 23 20.21 -10.66 -4.01
C LEU A 23 20.64 -11.58 -5.16
N SER A 24 20.64 -12.89 -4.89
CA SER A 24 20.72 -13.88 -5.97
C SER A 24 19.46 -13.81 -6.84
N LYS A 25 19.55 -14.25 -8.10
CA LYS A 25 18.40 -14.29 -9.03
C LYS A 25 17.21 -15.04 -8.43
N THR A 26 17.46 -16.17 -7.78
CA THR A 26 16.43 -16.97 -7.11
C THR A 26 15.81 -16.20 -5.94
N ALA A 27 16.62 -15.69 -5.03
CA ALA A 27 16.12 -14.97 -3.85
C ALA A 27 15.36 -13.68 -4.24
N ALA A 28 15.81 -12.98 -5.28
CA ALA A 28 15.11 -11.82 -5.83
C ALA A 28 13.73 -12.17 -6.37
N VAL A 29 13.60 -13.31 -7.09
CA VAL A 29 12.31 -13.80 -7.60
C VAL A 29 11.41 -14.25 -6.45
N GLU A 30 11.93 -15.03 -5.50
CA GLU A 30 11.18 -15.48 -4.32
C GLU A 30 10.60 -14.28 -3.55
N GLN A 31 11.45 -13.30 -3.21
CA GLN A 31 10.99 -12.10 -2.51
C GLN A 31 9.94 -11.32 -3.30
N ALA A 32 10.11 -11.20 -4.63
CA ALA A 32 9.15 -10.49 -5.48
C ALA A 32 7.80 -11.21 -5.55
N VAL A 33 7.80 -12.54 -5.65
CA VAL A 33 6.58 -13.36 -5.65
C VAL A 33 5.90 -13.30 -4.30
N ASP A 34 6.64 -13.42 -3.19
CA ASP A 34 6.10 -13.29 -1.84
C ASP A 34 5.49 -11.91 -1.58
N ARG A 35 6.10 -10.86 -2.11
CA ARG A 35 5.51 -9.51 -2.07
C ARG A 35 4.22 -9.45 -2.87
N LEU A 36 4.21 -9.94 -4.12
CA LEU A 36 3.02 -9.91 -4.96
C LEU A 36 1.86 -10.69 -4.34
N LEU A 37 2.14 -11.87 -3.77
CA LEU A 37 1.12 -12.68 -3.09
C LEU A 37 0.58 -11.97 -1.86
N ARG A 38 1.41 -11.25 -1.09
CA ARG A 38 0.95 -10.42 0.02
C ARG A 38 0.12 -9.23 -0.47
N ASP A 39 0.54 -8.55 -1.53
CA ASP A 39 -0.20 -7.43 -2.10
C ASP A 39 -1.58 -7.89 -2.64
N MET A 40 -1.65 -9.11 -3.20
CA MET A 40 -2.91 -9.73 -3.64
C MET A 40 -3.77 -10.27 -2.48
N ALA A 41 -3.16 -10.75 -1.39
CA ALA A 41 -3.88 -11.22 -0.21
C ALA A 41 -4.35 -10.07 0.69
N GLY A 42 -3.60 -8.97 0.69
CA GLY A 42 -3.85 -7.74 1.44
C GLY A 42 -4.53 -6.66 0.62
N SER A 43 -5.07 -6.97 -0.57
CA SER A 43 -6.15 -6.15 -1.12
C SER A 43 -7.38 -6.39 -0.23
N ASP A 44 -7.36 -5.78 0.95
CA ASP A 44 -8.57 -5.58 1.75
C ASP A 44 -9.63 -5.08 0.78
N ASP A 45 -10.80 -5.72 0.79
CA ASP A 45 -11.94 -5.24 0.02
C ASP A 45 -12.08 -3.74 0.33
N PRO A 46 -11.87 -2.84 -0.65
CA PRO A 46 -11.87 -1.41 -0.40
C PRO A 46 -13.18 -0.96 0.25
N ALA A 47 -14.28 -1.67 -0.03
CA ALA A 47 -15.57 -1.46 0.61
C ALA A 47 -15.53 -1.87 2.10
N ALA A 48 -15.00 -3.04 2.44
CA ALA A 48 -14.86 -3.49 3.82
C ALA A 48 -13.91 -2.58 4.63
N HIS A 49 -12.83 -2.09 4.02
CA HIS A 49 -11.92 -1.14 4.67
C HIS A 49 -12.61 0.22 4.92
N ALA A 50 -13.34 0.74 3.92
CA ALA A 50 -14.10 1.97 4.08
C ALA A 50 -15.20 1.83 5.14
N GLU A 51 -15.92 0.71 5.17
CA GLU A 51 -16.94 0.40 6.18
C GLU A 51 -16.34 0.33 7.58
N ALA A 52 -15.17 -0.30 7.74
CA ALA A 52 -14.47 -0.35 9.03
C ALA A 52 -14.04 1.04 9.52
N LEU A 53 -13.58 1.92 8.62
CA LEU A 53 -13.24 3.31 8.95
C LEU A 53 -14.48 4.10 9.36
N LEU A 54 -15.60 3.96 8.65
CA LEU A 54 -16.87 4.61 9.00
C LEU A 54 -17.38 4.14 10.38
N ALA A 55 -17.37 2.84 10.63
CA ALA A 55 -17.75 2.28 11.93
C ALA A 55 -16.80 2.71 13.07
N GLN A 56 -15.56 3.05 12.77
CA GLN A 56 -14.65 3.68 13.73
C GLN A 56 -15.02 5.14 13.99
N MET A 57 -15.36 5.91 12.96
CA MET A 57 -15.77 7.31 13.08
C MET A 57 -17.08 7.45 13.88
N ASP A 58 -18.06 6.56 13.67
CA ASP A 58 -19.34 6.55 14.40
C ASP A 58 -19.16 6.34 15.92
N ARG A 59 -18.02 5.81 16.36
CA ARG A 59 -17.70 5.62 17.78
C ARG A 59 -17.06 6.84 18.42
N ILE A 60 -16.70 7.86 17.65
CA ILE A 60 -16.12 9.09 18.18
C ILE A 60 -17.25 9.87 18.88
N PRO A 61 -17.19 10.06 20.21
CA PRO A 61 -18.21 10.80 20.92
C PRO A 61 -18.19 12.27 20.47
N ASP A 62 -19.37 12.87 20.34
CA ASP A 62 -19.50 14.30 20.12
C ASP A 62 -18.80 15.05 21.25
N ARG A 63 -17.89 15.93 20.84
CA ARG A 63 -17.10 16.76 21.73
C ARG A 63 -17.80 18.11 21.89
N SER A 64 -18.16 18.48 23.12
CA SER A 64 -18.76 19.79 23.41
C SER A 64 -17.83 20.97 23.12
N ASP A 65 -16.52 20.71 23.02
CA ASP A 65 -15.47 21.67 22.65
C ASP A 65 -15.05 21.58 21.17
N ALA A 66 -15.74 20.78 20.35
CA ALA A 66 -15.47 20.67 18.91
C ALA A 66 -15.85 21.95 18.13
N PHE A 67 -16.53 22.89 18.77
CA PHE A 67 -16.88 24.20 18.21
C PHE A 67 -15.81 25.25 18.54
N ASN A 68 -14.54 24.97 18.24
CA ASN A 68 -13.55 26.04 18.07
C ASN A 68 -13.49 26.39 16.57
N PRO A 69 -14.43 27.22 16.06
CA PRO A 69 -14.42 27.57 14.65
C PRO A 69 -13.10 28.27 14.33
N LEU A 70 -12.37 27.70 13.37
CA LEU A 70 -11.25 28.40 12.74
C LEU A 70 -11.79 29.73 12.21
N ALA A 71 -11.19 30.85 12.59
CA ALA A 71 -11.51 32.12 11.98
C ALA A 71 -11.02 32.06 10.52
N TRP A 72 -11.86 32.47 9.58
CA TRP A 72 -11.49 32.52 8.17
C TRP A 72 -11.36 33.99 7.77
N ASP A 73 -10.31 34.32 7.02
CA ASP A 73 -10.18 35.64 6.39
C ASP A 73 -11.10 35.76 5.16
N GLU A 74 -11.10 36.92 4.52
CA GLU A 74 -11.89 37.21 3.32
C GLU A 74 -11.45 36.37 2.10
N GLN A 75 -10.27 35.75 2.17
CA GLN A 75 -9.69 34.90 1.13
C GLN A 75 -9.98 33.40 1.38
N GLY A 76 -10.65 33.07 2.48
CA GLY A 76 -10.93 31.68 2.84
C GLY A 76 -9.69 30.94 3.33
N LEU A 77 -8.74 31.65 3.95
CA LEU A 77 -7.62 31.07 4.68
C LEU A 77 -7.86 31.16 6.20
N PRO A 78 -7.24 30.28 7.00
CA PRO A 78 -7.21 30.43 8.45
C PRO A 78 -6.61 31.79 8.83
N ALA A 79 -7.39 32.61 9.55
CA ALA A 79 -6.99 33.92 10.05
C ALA A 79 -6.09 33.84 11.29
#